data_AF-A0A2T0TZD0-F1
#
_entry.id   AF-A0A2T0TZD0-F1
#
_cell.length_a   1.000
_cell.length_b   1.000
_cell.length_c   1.000
_cell.angle_alpha   90.00
_cell.angle_beta   90.00
_cell.angle_gamma   90.00
#
_symmetry.space_group_name_H-M   'P 1'
#
loop_
_entity.id
_entity.type
_entity.pdbx_description
1 polymer ?
#
loop_
_entity_poly.entity_id
_entity_poly.type
_entity_poly.pdbx_seq_one_letter_code
_entity_poly.pdbx_strand_id
1 'polypeptide(L)'
;MSFPPMRWIYAIPQKFKIACVLGSIIFCITIFTLLETRNINNINKAVLSIYEDRLIPATDLFFLAEVSYQKRDQLESYLESSDPSSILISKQLAKQNDRIEALIRKYEKTYLVDEELVHFNGLKNNLKEYLALEKEIVDLSTHNSKEAAKSAFYNRAVASHHKMMDHLSKLTRIQSNVGATLVSSLKNDVAKSDLISNLQLIVCIITGLLIIAIIFAAKVTSVKSDKYNLN
;
A
#
# COMPACT_ATOMS: atom_id res chain seq x y z
N MET A 1 8.99 -65.02 -23.43
CA MET A 1 8.57 -63.85 -24.25
C MET A 1 9.22 -62.63 -23.63
N SER A 2 10.41 -62.22 -24.12
CA SER A 2 11.13 -61.05 -23.62
C SER A 2 10.91 -59.86 -24.57
N PHE A 3 10.45 -58.74 -24.03
CA PHE A 3 10.34 -57.50 -24.78
C PHE A 3 11.74 -56.89 -24.98
N PRO A 4 12.10 -56.42 -26.19
CA PRO A 4 13.39 -55.80 -26.42
C PRO A 4 13.42 -54.38 -25.79
N PRO A 5 14.58 -53.94 -25.26
CA PRO A 5 14.71 -52.59 -24.70
C PRO A 5 14.67 -51.54 -25.82
N MET A 6 13.85 -50.50 -25.65
CA MET A 6 13.66 -49.42 -26.63
C MET A 6 14.97 -48.68 -26.96
N ARG A 7 15.45 -48.82 -28.20
CA ARG A 7 16.66 -48.17 -28.73
C ARG A 7 16.45 -46.77 -29.36
N TRP A 8 15.28 -46.16 -29.17
CA TRP A 8 14.88 -44.97 -29.92
C TRP A 8 15.61 -43.67 -29.50
N ILE A 9 16.23 -43.65 -28.32
CA ILE A 9 16.99 -42.49 -27.78
C ILE A 9 18.32 -42.23 -28.53
N TYR A 10 18.85 -43.22 -29.26
CA TYR A 10 20.15 -43.14 -29.93
C TYR A 10 20.09 -42.66 -31.40
N ALA A 11 18.90 -42.55 -32.01
CA ALA A 11 18.76 -42.16 -33.42
C ALA A 11 18.72 -40.64 -33.65
N ILE A 12 18.74 -39.83 -32.58
CA ILE A 12 18.62 -38.37 -32.68
C ILE A 12 19.98 -37.76 -33.09
N PRO A 13 20.07 -37.02 -34.20
CA PRO A 13 21.32 -36.38 -34.61
C PRO A 13 21.80 -35.38 -33.54
N GLN A 14 23.11 -35.35 -33.31
CA GLN A 14 23.74 -34.58 -32.23
C GLN A 14 23.37 -33.08 -32.26
N LYS A 15 23.14 -32.53 -33.46
CA LYS A 15 22.65 -31.15 -33.68
C LYS A 15 21.24 -30.90 -33.12
N PHE A 16 20.34 -31.88 -33.21
CA PHE A 16 18.97 -31.77 -32.68
C PHE A 16 18.95 -31.84 -31.14
N LYS A 17 19.81 -32.67 -30.53
CA LYS A 17 19.97 -32.71 -29.06
C LYS A 17 20.42 -31.34 -28.52
N ILE A 18 21.37 -30.69 -29.18
CA ILE A 18 21.84 -29.35 -28.82
C ILE A 18 20.72 -28.32 -28.98
N ALA A 19 19.97 -28.36 -30.09
CA ALA A 19 18.84 -27.47 -30.32
C ALA A 19 17.74 -27.62 -29.25
N CYS A 20 17.42 -28.85 -28.84
CA CYS A 20 16.47 -29.10 -27.75
C CYS A 20 16.94 -28.56 -26.40
N VAL A 21 18.22 -28.72 -26.05
CA VAL A 21 18.78 -28.19 -24.80
C VAL A 21 18.71 -26.66 -24.80
N LEU A 22 19.17 -26.02 -25.88
CA LEU A 22 19.12 -24.55 -26.01
C LEU A 22 17.67 -24.04 -26.02
N GLY A 23 16.76 -24.72 -26.72
CA GLY A 23 15.35 -24.38 -26.72
C GLY A 23 14.72 -24.48 -25.34
N SER A 24 15.04 -25.54 -24.58
CA SER A 24 14.56 -25.70 -23.20
C SER A 24 15.08 -24.59 -22.28
N ILE A 25 16.32 -24.14 -22.46
CA ILE A 25 16.90 -23.05 -21.68
C ILE A 25 16.18 -21.73 -21.98
N ILE A 26 15.99 -21.39 -23.26
CA ILE A 26 15.27 -20.18 -23.68
C ILE A 26 13.84 -20.19 -23.13
N PHE A 27 13.17 -21.34 -23.21
CA PHE A 27 11.84 -21.53 -22.66
C PHE A 27 11.81 -21.32 -21.14
N CYS A 28 12.78 -21.87 -20.42
CA CYS A 28 12.94 -21.70 -18.97
C CYS A 28 13.17 -20.24 -18.58
N ILE A 29 14.09 -19.54 -19.27
CA ILE A 29 14.37 -18.11 -19.06
C ILE A 29 13.10 -17.29 -19.30
N THR A 30 12.37 -17.58 -20.38
CA THR A 30 11.12 -16.88 -20.71
C THR A 30 10.07 -17.04 -19.60
N ILE A 31 9.91 -18.26 -19.06
CA ILE A 31 9.01 -18.51 -17.92
C ILE A 31 9.45 -17.69 -16.70
N PHE A 32 10.74 -17.69 -16.35
CA PHE A 32 11.23 -16.89 -15.23
C PHE A 32 10.99 -15.40 -15.41
N THR A 33 11.24 -14.86 -16.60
CA THR A 33 10.96 -13.46 -16.91
C THR A 33 9.46 -13.13 -16.78
N LEU A 34 8.57 -14.04 -17.18
CA LEU A 34 7.12 -13.86 -16.99
C LEU A 34 6.72 -13.89 -15.50
N LEU A 35 7.32 -14.77 -14.71
CA LEU A 35 7.09 -14.82 -13.26
C LEU A 35 7.62 -13.58 -12.55
N GLU A 36 8.81 -13.11 -12.91
CA GLU A 36 9.44 -11.90 -12.40
C GLU A 36 8.59 -10.66 -12.74
N THR A 37 8.13 -10.54 -13.99
CA THR A 37 7.25 -9.44 -14.42
C THR A 37 5.97 -9.38 -13.59
N ARG A 38 5.34 -10.54 -13.32
CA ARG A 38 4.15 -10.62 -12.47
C ARG A 38 4.45 -10.18 -11.03
N ASN A 39 5.59 -10.61 -10.50
CA ASN A 39 6.01 -10.27 -9.15
C ASN A 39 6.31 -8.77 -8.99
N ILE A 40 7.03 -8.17 -9.93
CA ILE A 40 7.28 -6.72 -9.99
C ILE A 40 5.96 -5.93 -10.06
N ASN A 41 4.97 -6.42 -10.81
CA ASN A 41 3.65 -5.79 -10.85
C ASN A 41 2.93 -5.84 -9.49
N ASN A 42 3.08 -6.92 -8.72
CA ASN A 42 2.52 -7.00 -7.38
C ASN A 42 3.22 -6.04 -6.41
N ILE A 43 4.56 -5.94 -6.49
CA ILE A 43 5.37 -4.96 -5.74
C ILE A 43 4.88 -3.54 -6.04
N ASN A 44 4.74 -3.18 -7.31
CA ASN A 44 4.27 -1.86 -7.72
C ASN A 44 2.87 -1.55 -7.18
N LYS A 45 1.94 -2.51 -7.28
CA LYS A 45 0.57 -2.35 -6.72
C LYS A 45 0.60 -2.16 -5.21
N ALA A 46 1.42 -2.93 -4.49
CA ALA A 46 1.52 -2.81 -3.04
C ALA A 46 2.10 -1.45 -2.63
N VAL A 47 3.12 -0.94 -3.32
CA VAL A 47 3.69 0.40 -3.07
C VAL A 47 2.66 1.50 -3.32
N LEU A 48 1.94 1.42 -4.46
CA LEU A 48 0.87 2.38 -4.76
C LEU A 48 -0.25 2.33 -3.72
N SER A 49 -0.68 1.15 -3.30
CA SER A 49 -1.73 1.01 -2.27
C SER A 49 -1.25 1.52 -0.89
N ILE A 50 0.00 1.28 -0.51
CA ILE A 50 0.58 1.86 0.72
C ILE A 50 0.52 3.39 0.67
N TYR A 51 0.82 3.99 -0.48
CA TYR A 51 0.82 5.44 -0.63
C TYR A 51 -0.60 6.02 -0.76
N GLU A 52 -1.34 5.61 -1.79
CA GLU A 52 -2.64 6.16 -2.17
C GLU A 52 -3.78 5.73 -1.23
N ASP A 53 -3.80 4.46 -0.82
CA ASP A 53 -4.92 3.93 -0.04
C ASP A 53 -4.70 4.01 1.48
N ARG A 54 -3.45 4.12 1.95
CA ARG A 54 -3.14 4.06 3.38
C ARG A 54 -2.44 5.31 3.93
N LEU A 55 -1.38 5.79 3.28
CA LEU A 55 -0.65 6.96 3.78
C LEU A 55 -1.44 8.27 3.59
N ILE A 56 -2.01 8.49 2.41
CA ILE A 56 -2.81 9.70 2.15
C ILE A 56 -4.03 9.76 3.08
N PRO A 57 -4.85 8.70 3.23
CA PRO A 57 -6.00 8.73 4.14
C PRO A 57 -5.60 8.86 5.61
N ALA A 58 -4.49 8.24 6.06
CA ALA A 58 -3.97 8.45 7.41
C ALA A 58 -3.58 9.92 7.66
N THR A 59 -3.02 10.58 6.65
CA THR A 59 -2.69 12.01 6.70
C THR A 59 -3.95 12.88 6.76
N ASP A 60 -5.00 12.53 6.02
CA ASP A 60 -6.29 13.22 6.09
C ASP A 60 -6.94 13.07 7.49
N LEU A 61 -6.87 11.88 8.09
CA LEU A 61 -7.32 11.65 9.48
C LEU A 61 -6.50 12.45 10.50
N PHE A 62 -5.18 12.58 10.28
CA PHE A 62 -4.33 13.44 11.11
C PHE A 62 -4.77 14.91 11.04
N PHE A 63 -4.98 15.45 9.84
CA PHE A 63 -5.47 16.84 9.70
C PHE A 63 -6.88 17.02 10.27
N LEU A 64 -7.72 15.99 10.21
CA LEU A 64 -9.04 16.01 10.84
C LEU A 64 -8.90 16.09 12.37
N ALA A 65 -7.93 15.37 12.96
CA ALA A 65 -7.64 15.45 14.38
C ALA A 65 -7.15 16.85 14.77
N GLU A 66 -6.18 17.37 14.02
CA GLU A 66 -5.59 18.70 14.22
C GLU A 66 -6.68 19.78 14.24
N VAL A 67 -7.50 19.86 13.20
CA VAL A 67 -8.56 20.87 13.09
C VAL A 67 -9.60 20.70 14.20
N SER A 68 -9.92 19.46 14.58
CA SER A 68 -10.85 19.18 15.66
C SER A 68 -10.32 19.67 17.02
N TYR A 69 -9.05 19.44 17.32
CA TYR A 69 -8.41 19.92 18.54
C TYR A 69 -8.32 21.45 18.57
N GLN A 70 -7.88 22.06 17.47
CA GLN A 70 -7.83 23.52 17.32
C GLN A 70 -9.20 24.15 17.56
N LYS A 71 -10.26 23.53 17.04
CA LYS A 71 -11.63 24.01 17.22
C LYS A 71 -12.07 23.97 18.69
N ARG A 72 -11.79 22.86 19.38
CA ARG A 72 -12.07 22.73 20.81
C ARG A 72 -11.31 23.76 21.65
N ASP A 73 -10.01 23.91 21.39
CA ASP A 73 -9.12 24.84 22.09
C ASP A 73 -9.54 26.31 21.89
N GLN A 74 -9.95 26.67 20.68
CA GLN A 74 -10.49 28.00 20.39
C GLN A 74 -11.82 28.27 21.11
N LEU A 75 -12.72 27.27 21.14
CA LEU A 75 -13.97 27.39 21.88
C LEU A 75 -13.72 27.54 23.39
N GLU A 76 -12.81 26.76 23.95
CA GLU A 76 -12.39 26.87 25.36
C GLU A 76 -11.80 28.25 25.66
N SER A 77 -10.85 28.70 24.83
CA SER A 77 -10.21 30.02 24.96
C SER A 77 -11.23 31.15 24.89
N TYR A 78 -12.21 31.06 24.00
CA TYR A 78 -13.30 32.04 23.90
C TYR A 78 -14.13 32.09 25.19
N LEU A 79 -14.47 30.93 25.77
CA LEU A 79 -15.24 30.84 27.00
C LEU A 79 -14.47 31.39 28.21
N GLU A 80 -13.15 31.19 28.26
CA GLU A 80 -12.27 31.71 29.31
C GLU A 80 -11.92 33.20 29.15
N SER A 81 -12.01 33.73 27.92
CA SER A 81 -11.75 35.13 27.65
C SER A 81 -12.86 36.05 28.16
N SER A 82 -12.54 37.34 28.37
CA SER A 82 -13.53 38.41 28.54
C SER A 82 -14.11 38.92 27.21
N ASP A 83 -13.74 38.34 26.06
CA ASP A 83 -14.15 38.80 24.74
C ASP A 83 -15.67 38.61 24.55
N PRO A 84 -16.44 39.66 24.24
CA PRO A 84 -17.87 39.57 23.99
C PRO A 84 -18.22 39.12 22.55
N SER A 85 -17.26 39.04 21.62
CA SER A 85 -17.54 38.87 20.19
C SER A 85 -17.87 37.42 19.79
N SER A 86 -19.11 37.00 20.05
CA SER A 86 -19.63 35.70 19.59
C SER A 86 -19.65 35.55 18.06
N ILE A 87 -19.68 36.66 17.33
CA ILE A 87 -19.63 36.70 15.86
C ILE A 87 -18.28 36.20 15.34
N LEU A 88 -17.18 36.62 15.97
CA LEU A 88 -15.83 36.26 15.53
C LEU A 88 -15.58 34.76 15.72
N ILE A 89 -15.89 34.22 16.89
CA ILE A 89 -15.75 32.79 17.18
C ILE A 89 -16.65 31.96 16.26
N SER A 90 -17.91 32.36 16.05
CA SER A 90 -18.83 31.67 15.13
C SER A 90 -18.25 31.55 13.72
N LYS A 91 -17.63 32.62 13.21
CA LYS A 91 -16.99 32.64 11.88
C LYS A 91 -15.76 31.72 11.82
N GLN A 92 -14.95 31.68 12.88
CA GLN A 92 -13.79 30.79 12.98
C GLN A 92 -14.21 29.32 13.01
N LEU A 93 -15.19 28.98 13.85
CA LEU A 93 -15.74 27.62 13.95
C LEU A 93 -16.37 27.17 12.63
N ALA A 94 -17.11 28.06 11.94
CA ALA A 94 -17.69 27.76 10.62
C ALA A 94 -16.60 27.41 9.58
N LYS A 95 -15.52 28.20 9.51
CA LYS A 95 -14.39 27.93 8.61
C LYS A 95 -13.73 26.58 8.89
N GLN A 96 -13.59 26.20 10.17
CA GLN A 96 -13.05 24.90 10.54
C GLN A 96 -14.01 23.76 10.23
N ASN A 97 -15.32 23.98 10.37
CA ASN A 97 -16.35 23.01 9.98
C ASN A 97 -16.29 22.72 8.48
N ASP A 98 -16.09 23.73 7.63
CA ASP A 98 -15.91 23.52 6.19
C ASP A 98 -14.68 22.66 5.89
N ARG A 99 -13.56 22.91 6.59
CA ARG A 99 -12.32 22.12 6.45
C ARG A 99 -12.54 20.68 6.91
N ILE A 100 -13.23 20.47 8.03
CA ILE A 100 -13.62 19.15 8.54
C ILE A 100 -14.48 18.42 7.53
N GLU A 101 -15.50 19.08 6.98
CA GLU A 101 -16.41 18.47 6.00
C GLU A 101 -15.67 18.08 4.72
N ALA A 102 -14.75 18.92 4.25
CA ALA A 102 -13.91 18.60 3.09
C ALA A 102 -13.05 17.35 3.35
N LEU A 103 -12.43 17.23 4.53
CA LEU A 103 -11.63 16.07 4.92
C LEU A 103 -12.49 14.80 5.04
N ILE A 104 -13.67 14.90 5.65
CA ILE A 104 -14.64 13.78 5.75
C ILE A 104 -15.06 13.32 4.35
N ARG A 105 -15.43 14.24 3.45
CA ARG A 105 -15.83 13.90 2.07
C ARG A 105 -14.69 13.32 1.26
N LYS A 106 -13.45 13.74 1.51
CA LYS A 106 -12.26 13.16 0.87
C LYS A 106 -12.04 11.73 1.36
N TYR A 107 -12.10 11.51 2.67
CA TYR A 107 -11.95 10.18 3.28
C TYR A 107 -13.08 9.22 2.86
N GLU A 108 -14.32 9.71 2.71
CA GLU A 108 -15.47 8.89 2.30
C GLU A 108 -15.34 8.33 0.87
N LYS A 109 -14.51 8.94 0.02
CA LYS A 109 -14.26 8.49 -1.35
C LYS A 109 -13.17 7.41 -1.45
N THR A 110 -12.48 7.11 -0.35
CA THR A 110 -11.43 6.09 -0.34
C THR A 110 -12.04 4.69 -0.24
N TYR A 111 -11.22 3.67 -0.49
CA TYR A 111 -11.62 2.28 -0.27
C TYR A 111 -11.54 1.94 1.23
N LEU A 112 -12.71 1.94 1.89
CA LEU A 112 -12.85 1.62 3.31
C LEU A 112 -13.06 0.12 3.51
N VAL A 113 -12.30 -0.49 4.42
CA VAL A 113 -12.59 -1.85 4.90
C VAL A 113 -13.75 -1.86 5.90
N ASP A 114 -14.33 -3.04 6.17
CA ASP A 114 -15.51 -3.18 7.03
C ASP A 114 -15.33 -2.54 8.42
N GLU A 115 -14.15 -2.71 9.03
CA GLU A 115 -13.84 -2.11 10.33
C GLU A 115 -13.76 -0.56 10.26
N GLU A 116 -13.28 -0.01 9.15
CA GLU A 116 -13.26 1.44 8.92
C GLU A 116 -14.66 1.99 8.80
N LEU A 117 -15.57 1.31 8.10
CA LEU A 117 -16.95 1.75 7.94
C LEU A 117 -17.66 1.91 9.29
N VAL A 118 -17.43 0.98 10.22
CA VAL A 118 -18.01 1.04 11.58
C VAL A 118 -17.54 2.31 12.30
N HIS A 119 -16.23 2.54 12.36
CA HIS A 119 -15.70 3.69 13.10
C HIS A 119 -15.89 5.01 12.37
N PHE A 120 -15.94 5.02 11.04
CA PHE A 120 -16.20 6.21 10.24
C PHE A 120 -17.65 6.68 10.39
N ASN A 121 -18.61 5.76 10.44
CA ASN A 121 -20.00 6.11 10.73
C ASN A 121 -20.16 6.62 12.18
N GLY A 122 -19.48 6.01 13.14
CA GLY A 122 -19.39 6.53 14.52
C GLY A 122 -18.85 7.96 14.55
N LEU A 123 -17.70 8.19 13.89
CA LEU A 123 -17.09 9.51 13.76
C LEU A 123 -18.08 10.55 13.19
N LYS A 124 -18.76 10.24 12.08
CA LYS A 124 -19.75 11.15 11.45
C LYS A 124 -20.90 11.50 12.41
N ASN A 125 -21.39 10.53 13.18
CA ASN A 125 -22.46 10.77 14.14
C ASN A 125 -21.99 11.65 15.30
N ASN A 126 -20.84 11.34 15.88
CA ASN A 126 -20.24 12.14 16.96
C ASN A 126 -19.86 13.55 16.51
N LEU A 127 -19.49 13.74 15.24
CA LEU A 127 -19.21 15.05 14.69
C LEU A 127 -20.46 15.92 14.57
N LYS A 128 -21.60 15.33 14.19
CA LYS A 128 -22.91 16.02 14.18
C LYS A 128 -23.35 16.40 15.60
N GLU A 129 -23.22 15.48 16.55
CA GLU A 129 -23.51 15.73 17.97
C GLU A 129 -22.65 16.88 18.52
N TYR A 130 -21.33 16.82 18.27
CA TYR A 130 -20.41 17.85 18.71
C TYR A 130 -20.71 19.21 18.09
N LEU A 131 -21.01 19.26 16.78
CA LEU A 131 -21.38 20.50 16.08
C LEU A 131 -22.68 21.12 16.62
N ALA A 132 -23.64 20.31 17.05
CA ALA A 132 -24.85 20.80 17.71
C ALA A 132 -24.52 21.42 19.08
N LEU A 133 -23.66 20.76 19.87
CA LEU A 133 -23.21 21.27 21.16
C LEU A 133 -22.40 22.57 21.02
N GLU A 134 -21.55 22.70 20.01
CA GLU A 134 -20.81 23.94 19.75
C GLU A 134 -21.74 25.12 19.49
N LYS A 135 -22.77 24.92 18.65
CA LYS A 135 -23.77 25.95 18.37
C LYS A 135 -24.54 26.34 19.63
N GLU A 136 -24.95 25.35 20.43
CA GLU A 136 -25.61 25.58 21.72
C GLU A 136 -24.73 26.39 22.67
N ILE A 137 -23.44 26.07 22.76
CA ILE A 137 -22.49 26.76 23.66
C ILE A 137 -22.30 28.22 23.25
N VAL A 138 -22.14 28.48 21.94
CA VAL A 138 -22.02 29.84 21.42
C VAL A 138 -23.32 30.64 21.60
N ASP A 139 -24.47 29.99 21.49
CA ASP A 139 -25.77 30.62 21.74
C ASP A 139 -25.94 30.98 23.23
N LEU A 140 -25.63 30.03 24.12
CA LEU A 140 -25.65 30.24 25.58
C LEU A 140 -24.69 31.36 26.02
N SER A 141 -23.51 31.45 25.41
CA SER A 141 -22.54 32.51 25.74
C SER A 141 -22.99 33.88 25.25
N THR A 142 -23.87 33.94 24.23
CA THR A 142 -24.38 35.18 23.64
C THR A 142 -25.63 35.69 24.36
N HIS A 143 -26.58 34.81 24.67
CA HIS A 143 -27.92 35.19 25.12
C HIS A 143 -28.19 34.92 26.61
N ASN A 144 -27.42 34.02 27.23
CA ASN A 144 -27.63 33.60 28.62
C ASN A 144 -26.48 34.08 29.50
N SER A 145 -25.51 33.19 29.77
CA SER A 145 -24.33 33.51 30.57
C SER A 145 -23.15 32.66 30.15
N LYS A 146 -21.94 33.21 30.30
CA LYS A 146 -20.70 32.47 30.05
C LYS A 146 -20.55 31.26 30.98
N GLU A 147 -21.09 31.32 32.19
CA GLU A 147 -21.06 30.21 33.16
C GLU A 147 -21.92 29.03 32.67
N ALA A 148 -23.11 29.30 32.11
CA ALA A 148 -23.94 28.26 31.51
C ALA A 148 -23.26 27.63 30.29
N ALA A 149 -22.63 28.44 29.45
CA ALA A 149 -21.86 27.97 28.30
C ALA A 149 -20.63 27.13 28.71
N LYS A 150 -19.88 27.54 29.74
CA LYS A 150 -18.78 26.76 30.33
C LYS A 150 -19.25 25.43 30.89
N SER A 151 -20.37 25.42 31.62
CA SER A 151 -20.96 24.18 32.13
C SER A 151 -21.34 23.23 31.00
N ALA A 152 -21.97 23.73 29.93
CA ALA A 152 -22.28 22.93 28.75
C ALA A 152 -21.01 22.39 28.05
N PHE A 153 -19.95 23.21 27.96
CA PHE A 153 -18.68 22.82 27.38
C PHE A 153 -18.01 21.68 28.16
N TYR A 154 -17.74 21.87 29.44
CA TYR A 154 -17.00 20.91 30.26
C TYR A 154 -17.79 19.63 30.53
N ASN A 155 -19.12 19.70 30.70
CA ASN A 155 -19.93 18.53 31.03
C ASN A 155 -20.37 17.71 29.81
N ARG A 156 -20.51 18.33 28.63
CA ARG A 156 -21.04 17.66 27.43
C ARG A 156 -20.09 17.72 26.24
N ALA A 157 -19.62 18.89 25.85
CA ALA A 157 -18.82 19.04 24.63
C ALA A 157 -17.46 18.32 24.74
N VAL A 158 -16.78 18.39 25.90
CA VAL A 158 -15.52 17.66 26.13
C VAL A 158 -15.73 16.14 25.98
N ALA A 159 -16.79 15.59 26.56
CA ALA A 159 -17.11 14.17 26.46
C ALA A 159 -17.45 13.75 25.02
N SER A 160 -18.27 14.56 24.31
CA SER A 160 -18.60 14.32 22.90
C SER A 160 -17.35 14.38 22.01
N HIS A 161 -16.45 15.33 22.27
CA HIS A 161 -15.18 15.45 21.57
C HIS A 161 -14.28 14.23 21.80
N HIS A 162 -14.19 13.72 23.04
CA HIS A 162 -13.42 12.50 23.32
C HIS A 162 -13.96 11.29 22.55
N LYS A 163 -15.27 11.10 22.46
CA LYS A 163 -15.85 10.01 21.65
C LYS A 163 -15.49 10.15 20.16
N MET A 164 -15.52 11.37 19.64
CA MET A 164 -15.10 11.67 18.26
C MET A 164 -13.61 11.31 18.05
N MET A 165 -12.74 11.69 18.99
CA MET A 165 -11.30 11.39 18.93
C MET A 165 -11.00 9.90 19.09
N ASP A 166 -11.78 9.16 19.87
CA ASP A 166 -11.64 7.70 20.00
C ASP A 166 -11.89 6.99 18.65
N HIS A 167 -12.97 7.37 17.95
CA HIS A 167 -13.21 6.87 16.59
C HIS A 167 -12.08 7.23 15.63
N LEU A 168 -11.59 8.46 15.69
CA LEU A 168 -10.51 8.91 14.83
C LEU A 168 -9.20 8.16 15.10
N SER A 169 -8.87 7.92 16.37
CA SER A 169 -7.72 7.11 16.79
C SER A 169 -7.83 5.67 16.30
N LYS A 170 -9.02 5.07 16.39
CA LYS A 170 -9.29 3.72 15.85
C LYS A 170 -9.11 3.66 14.35
N LEU A 171 -9.65 4.64 13.60
CA LEU A 171 -9.44 4.73 12.15
C LEU A 171 -7.95 4.84 11.79
N THR A 172 -7.20 5.70 12.46
CA THR A 172 -5.75 5.84 12.24
C THR A 172 -4.98 4.55 12.56
N ARG A 173 -5.36 3.82 13.61
CA ARG A 173 -4.79 2.50 13.92
C ARG A 173 -5.08 1.48 12.83
N ILE A 174 -6.29 1.48 12.27
CA ILE A 174 -6.64 0.58 11.16
C ILE A 174 -5.77 0.87 9.94
N GLN A 175 -5.52 2.15 9.60
CA GLN A 175 -4.60 2.49 8.51
C GLN A 175 -3.21 1.92 8.71
N SER A 176 -2.67 2.03 9.94
CA SER A 176 -1.35 1.47 10.28
C SER A 176 -1.33 -0.06 10.18
N ASN A 177 -2.38 -0.73 10.68
CA ASN A 177 -2.48 -2.19 10.64
C ASN A 177 -2.57 -2.72 9.20
N VAL A 178 -3.44 -2.13 8.37
CA VAL A 178 -3.58 -2.52 6.96
C VAL A 178 -2.29 -2.21 6.20
N GLY A 179 -1.68 -1.05 6.45
CA GLY A 179 -0.38 -0.69 5.89
C GLY A 179 0.73 -1.69 6.24
N ALA A 180 0.77 -2.18 7.48
CA ALA A 180 1.73 -3.19 7.91
C ALA A 180 1.54 -4.53 7.17
N THR A 181 0.30 -4.94 6.91
CA THR A 181 -0.02 -6.12 6.09
C THR A 181 0.41 -5.97 4.63
N LEU A 182 0.27 -4.78 4.05
CA LEU A 182 0.77 -4.49 2.70
C LEU A 182 2.30 -4.54 2.65
N VAL A 183 2.98 -3.98 3.66
CA VAL A 183 4.45 -4.04 3.77
C VAL A 183 4.95 -5.47 3.94
N SER A 184 4.27 -6.31 4.74
CA SER A 184 4.69 -7.71 4.89
C SER A 184 4.53 -8.49 3.58
N SER A 185 3.46 -8.22 2.83
CA SER A 185 3.22 -8.81 1.51
C SER A 185 4.27 -8.35 0.49
N LEU A 186 4.59 -7.06 0.49
CA LEU A 186 5.65 -6.46 -0.32
C LEU A 186 7.02 -7.13 -0.06
N LYS A 187 7.40 -7.35 1.21
CA LYS A 187 8.65 -8.03 1.57
C LYS A 187 8.71 -9.46 1.02
N ASN A 188 7.60 -10.19 1.09
CA ASN A 188 7.52 -11.54 0.55
C ASN A 188 7.69 -11.56 -0.98
N ASP A 189 7.10 -10.59 -1.68
CA ASP A 189 7.23 -10.50 -3.13
C ASP A 189 8.65 -10.05 -3.54
N VAL A 190 9.28 -9.12 -2.82
CA VAL A 190 10.70 -8.79 -3.05
C VAL A 190 11.59 -10.02 -2.87
N ALA A 191 11.42 -10.79 -1.79
CA ALA A 191 12.20 -12.00 -1.55
C ALA A 191 12.01 -13.06 -2.67
N LYS A 192 10.78 -13.23 -3.19
CA LYS A 192 10.55 -14.09 -4.36
C LYS A 192 11.26 -13.57 -5.61
N SER A 193 11.26 -12.25 -5.82
CA SER A 193 11.98 -11.63 -6.93
C SER A 193 13.46 -11.98 -6.86
N ASP A 194 14.09 -11.73 -5.71
CA ASP A 194 15.52 -12.01 -5.50
C ASP A 194 15.86 -13.47 -5.76
N LEU A 195 15.01 -14.40 -5.30
CA LEU A 195 15.19 -15.83 -5.57
C LEU A 195 15.10 -16.17 -7.07
N ILE A 196 14.10 -15.63 -7.77
CA ILE A 196 13.91 -15.86 -9.22
C ILE A 196 15.08 -15.27 -10.01
N SER A 197 15.46 -14.02 -9.73
CA SER A 197 16.54 -13.33 -10.45
C SER A 197 17.90 -14.03 -10.22
N ASN A 198 18.17 -14.49 -9.00
CA ASN A 198 19.39 -15.26 -8.70
C ASN A 198 19.42 -16.61 -9.44
N LEU A 199 18.30 -17.33 -9.48
CA LEU A 199 18.21 -18.59 -10.22
C LEU A 199 18.40 -18.36 -11.73
N GLN A 200 17.79 -17.30 -12.28
CA GLN A 200 17.96 -16.92 -13.67
C GLN A 200 19.42 -16.55 -14.00
N LEU A 201 20.12 -15.85 -13.11
CA LEU A 201 21.54 -15.54 -13.26
C LEU A 201 22.38 -16.83 -13.34
N ILE A 202 22.13 -17.80 -12.45
CA ILE A 202 22.82 -19.10 -12.47
C ILE A 202 22.58 -19.82 -13.80
N VAL A 203 21.33 -19.86 -14.29
CA VAL A 203 20.99 -20.47 -15.58
C VAL A 203 21.71 -19.77 -16.73
N CYS A 204 21.77 -18.43 -16.73
CA CYS A 204 22.49 -17.66 -17.74
C CYS A 204 23.99 -17.98 -17.75
N ILE A 205 24.64 -18.07 -16.58
CA ILE A 205 26.07 -18.42 -16.46
C ILE A 205 26.32 -19.83 -17.02
N ILE A 206 25.54 -20.83 -16.60
CA ILE A 206 25.67 -22.21 -17.09
C ILE A 206 25.49 -22.27 -18.60
N THR A 207 24.52 -21.53 -19.13
CA THR A 207 24.25 -21.46 -20.57
C THR A 207 25.43 -20.86 -21.33
N GLY A 208 26.02 -19.77 -20.83
CA GLY A 208 27.22 -19.16 -21.42
C GLY A 208 28.40 -20.13 -21.47
N LEU A 209 28.64 -20.85 -20.37
CA LEU A 209 29.70 -21.88 -20.31
C LEU A 209 29.45 -23.03 -21.30
N LEU A 210 28.19 -23.49 -21.43
CA LEU A 210 27.81 -24.53 -22.39
C LEU A 210 28.08 -24.09 -23.84
N ILE A 211 27.73 -22.86 -24.20
CA ILE A 211 27.98 -22.31 -25.54
C ILE A 211 29.48 -22.28 -25.84
N ILE A 212 30.30 -21.81 -24.90
CA ILE A 212 31.76 -21.79 -25.04
C ILE A 212 32.30 -23.21 -25.28
N ALA A 213 31.88 -24.18 -24.46
CA ALA A 213 32.32 -25.57 -24.59
C ALA A 213 31.96 -26.18 -25.96
N ILE A 214 30.76 -25.90 -26.48
CA ILE A 214 30.31 -26.37 -27.79
C ILE A 214 31.18 -25.77 -28.91
N ILE A 215 31.48 -24.46 -28.85
CA ILE A 215 32.32 -23.79 -29.86
C ILE A 215 33.73 -24.38 -29.88
N PHE A 216 34.34 -24.59 -28.72
CA PHE A 216 35.67 -25.22 -28.62
C PHE A 216 35.68 -26.64 -29.18
N ALA A 217 34.68 -27.47 -28.82
CA ALA A 217 34.55 -28.83 -29.34
C ALA A 217 34.38 -28.86 -30.87
N ALA A 218 33.57 -27.96 -31.44
CA ALA A 218 33.36 -27.87 -32.87
C ALA A 218 34.65 -27.51 -33.62
N LYS A 219 35.45 -26.56 -33.09
CA LYS A 219 36.72 -26.14 -33.70
C LYS A 219 37.72 -27.31 -33.80
N VAL A 220 37.82 -28.13 -32.76
CA VAL A 220 38.69 -29.33 -32.73
C VAL A 220 38.32 -30.36 -33.79
N THR A 221 37.02 -30.55 -34.08
CA THR A 221 36.59 -31.53 -35.09
C THR A 221 36.82 -31.10 -36.54
N SER A 222 36.93 -29.79 -36.82
CA SER A 222 37.18 -29.29 -38.19
C SER A 222 38.63 -29.49 -38.67
N VAL A 223 39.59 -29.65 -37.76
CA VAL A 223 41.03 -29.73 -38.08
C VAL A 223 41.46 -31.11 -38.62
N LYS A 224 40.63 -32.15 -38.50
CA LYS A 224 40.97 -33.54 -38.91
C LYS A 224 40.48 -33.94 -40.31
N SER A 225 39.95 -33.02 -41.12
CA SER A 225 39.42 -33.34 -42.46
C SER A 225 40.42 -33.21 -43.61
N ASP A 226 41.69 -32.86 -43.36
CA ASP A 226 42.72 -32.90 -44.40
C ASP A 226 43.34 -34.30 -44.43
N LYS A 227 42.61 -35.26 -45.00
CA LYS A 227 43.21 -36.52 -45.43
C LYS A 227 44.06 -36.26 -46.67
N TYR A 228 45.36 -36.32 -46.45
CA TYR A 228 46.41 -36.69 -47.40
C TYR A 228 45.89 -37.51 -48.59
N ASN A 229 45.87 -36.88 -49.77
CA ASN A 229 45.92 -37.61 -51.04
C ASN A 229 47.38 -37.94 -51.31
N LEU A 230 47.79 -39.16 -50.98
CA LEU A 230 49.00 -39.77 -51.53
C LEU A 230 48.57 -40.67 -52.68
N ASN A 231 48.64 -40.11 -53.89
CA ASN A 231 49.05 -40.74 -55.15
C ASN A 231 49.01 -39.69 -56.28
#